data_AF-A0A7S3XPS8-F1
#
_entry.id   AF-A0A7S3XPS8-F1
#
_cell.length_a   1.000
_cell.length_b   1.000
_cell.length_c   1.000
_cell.angle_alpha   90.00
_cell.angle_beta   90.00
_cell.angle_gamma   90.00
#
_symmetry.space_group_name_H-M   'P 1'
#
loop_
_entity.id
_entity.type
_entity.pdbx_description
1 polymer ?
#
loop_
_entity_poly.entity_id
_entity_poly.type
_entity_poly.pdbx_seq_one_letter_code
_entity_poly.pdbx_strand_id
1 'polypeptide(L)'
;VEEGLEVAAPLAYWYGHANLAENPELYKALVRRLAAAVDQRRQNDPEAAAAGLVVNTAGWVEGLGYELLLDACKALGADTVLVMGADRLYAQLRSDLPAPGTAAAGGPGGAGCNVVKLPRSGGVVTRDTKFRRATRKARVREYFYGPPAAGRPGRGLSPAMVEYAWARLGVYRVGGDKVSAAMLPVGQRSALDPLRAERVPVLTQDLLHAVLAVCHPVIADDGTVVFGRDDGPSPQEGGE
;
A
#
# COMPACT_ATOMS: atom_id res chain seq x y z
N VAL A 1 -15.63 11.16 -22.15
CA VAL A 1 -14.76 9.96 -22.21
C VAL A 1 -13.58 10.26 -21.32
N GLU A 2 -13.52 9.70 -20.11
CA GLU A 2 -12.33 9.87 -19.26
C GLU A 2 -11.23 8.98 -19.83
N GLU A 3 -10.23 9.58 -20.48
CA GLU A 3 -8.99 8.89 -20.80
C GLU A 3 -8.22 8.72 -19.48
N GLY A 4 -7.99 7.46 -19.07
CA GLY A 4 -7.15 7.16 -17.93
C GLY A 4 -5.67 7.45 -18.22
N LEU A 5 -4.86 7.54 -17.16
CA LEU A 5 -3.40 7.66 -17.29
C LEU A 5 -2.83 6.43 -18.01
N GLU A 6 -1.98 6.67 -19.01
CA GLU A 6 -1.17 5.61 -19.62
C GLU A 6 0.00 5.29 -18.70
N VAL A 7 -0.05 4.13 -18.05
CA VAL A 7 0.96 3.73 -17.08
C VAL A 7 1.96 2.79 -17.73
N ALA A 8 3.08 3.33 -18.18
CA ALA A 8 4.23 2.52 -18.57
C ALA A 8 4.99 2.09 -17.30
N ALA A 9 5.01 0.78 -17.00
CA ALA A 9 5.75 0.15 -15.90
C ALA A 9 5.48 0.76 -14.49
N PRO A 10 4.30 0.52 -13.88
CA PRO A 10 4.03 0.99 -12.52
C PRO A 10 4.90 0.29 -11.47
N LEU A 11 5.39 1.06 -10.49
CA LEU A 11 5.87 0.50 -9.24
C LEU A 11 4.66 0.16 -8.36
N ALA A 12 4.49 -1.13 -8.03
CA ALA A 12 3.37 -1.62 -7.24
C ALA A 12 3.86 -2.43 -6.04
N TYR A 13 3.23 -2.20 -4.88
CA TYR A 13 3.42 -3.00 -3.67
C TYR A 13 2.11 -3.68 -3.29
N TRP A 14 2.18 -4.96 -2.92
CA TRP A 14 1.01 -5.77 -2.60
C TRP A 14 0.65 -5.68 -1.12
N TYR A 15 -0.50 -5.07 -0.82
CA TYR A 15 -1.05 -5.02 0.53
C TYR A 15 -1.91 -6.25 0.88
N GLY A 16 -2.54 -6.90 -0.12
CA GLY A 16 -3.31 -8.13 0.06
C GLY A 16 -4.72 -7.97 0.65
N HIS A 17 -5.08 -6.82 1.22
CA HIS A 17 -6.40 -6.60 1.82
C HIS A 17 -7.14 -5.41 1.23
N ALA A 18 -8.48 -5.46 1.26
CA ALA A 18 -9.32 -4.33 0.85
C ALA A 18 -9.54 -3.30 1.97
N ASN A 19 -9.24 -3.67 3.22
CA ASN A 19 -9.40 -2.85 4.41
C ASN A 19 -8.04 -2.66 5.09
N LEU A 20 -7.66 -1.40 5.35
CA LEU A 20 -6.39 -1.05 5.99
C LEU A 20 -6.30 -1.47 7.46
N ALA A 21 -7.44 -1.74 8.09
CA ALA A 21 -7.49 -2.27 9.46
C ALA A 21 -6.95 -3.71 9.56
N GLU A 22 -6.81 -4.43 8.44
CA GLU A 22 -6.36 -5.81 8.48
C GLU A 22 -4.91 -5.92 8.93
N ASN A 23 -4.04 -5.06 8.40
CA ASN A 23 -2.64 -5.01 8.83
C ASN A 23 -2.11 -3.58 8.70
N PRO A 24 -2.33 -2.71 9.70
CA PRO A 24 -1.94 -1.30 9.61
C PRO A 24 -0.42 -1.13 9.57
N GLU A 25 0.35 -2.00 10.24
CA GLU A 25 1.81 -1.94 10.23
C GLU A 25 2.38 -2.30 8.85
N LEU A 26 1.82 -3.30 8.17
CA LEU A 26 2.16 -3.58 6.78
C LEU A 26 1.87 -2.38 5.88
N TYR A 27 0.72 -1.73 6.06
CA TYR A 27 0.38 -0.55 5.26
C TYR A 27 1.42 0.58 5.44
N LYS A 28 1.79 0.91 6.69
CA LYS A 28 2.84 1.89 6.98
C LYS A 28 4.18 1.51 6.36
N ALA A 29 4.59 0.24 6.47
CA ALA A 29 5.83 -0.26 5.89
C ALA A 29 5.85 -0.12 4.36
N LEU A 30 4.73 -0.45 3.69
CA LEU A 30 4.61 -0.29 2.24
C LEU A 30 4.64 1.17 1.80
N VAL A 31 3.99 2.08 2.52
CA VAL A 31 4.02 3.52 2.22
C VAL A 31 5.44 4.08 2.37
N ARG A 32 6.17 3.71 3.42
CA ARG A 32 7.58 4.14 3.59
C ARG A 32 8.48 3.57 2.51
N ARG A 33 8.27 2.32 2.09
CA ARG A 33 9.01 1.73 0.97
C ARG A 33 8.72 2.46 -0.35
N LEU A 34 7.46 2.85 -0.57
CA LEU A 34 7.08 3.68 -1.72
C LEU A 34 7.74 5.05 -1.66
N ALA A 35 7.76 5.71 -0.50
CA ALA A 35 8.42 6.99 -0.31
C ALA A 35 9.91 6.92 -0.67
N ALA A 36 10.63 5.92 -0.15
CA ALA A 36 12.04 5.72 -0.46
C ALA A 36 12.30 5.51 -1.96
N ALA A 37 11.44 4.74 -2.65
CA ALA A 37 11.55 4.53 -4.09
C ALA A 37 11.26 5.81 -4.89
N VAL A 38 10.30 6.64 -4.44
CA VAL A 38 10.03 7.94 -5.04
C VAL A 38 11.22 8.88 -4.85
N ASP A 39 11.80 8.95 -3.66
CA ASP A 39 12.98 9.78 -3.38
C ASP A 39 14.17 9.35 -4.23
N GLN A 40 14.40 8.04 -4.36
CA GLN A 40 15.43 7.51 -5.27
C GLN A 40 15.17 7.94 -6.72
N ARG A 41 13.92 7.89 -7.19
CA ARG A 41 13.59 8.37 -8.54
C ARG A 41 13.87 9.87 -8.68
N ARG A 42 13.45 10.69 -7.72
CA ARG A 42 13.67 12.15 -7.73
C ARG A 42 15.16 12.50 -7.76
N GLN A 43 16.01 11.76 -7.04
CA GLN A 43 17.46 12.00 -7.04
C GLN A 43 18.11 11.70 -8.39
N ASN A 44 17.55 10.78 -9.17
CA ASN A 44 18.13 10.31 -10.44
C ASN A 44 17.47 10.93 -11.68
N ASP A 45 16.32 11.62 -11.53
CA ASP A 45 15.52 12.18 -12.61
C ASP A 45 15.09 13.62 -12.26
N PRO A 46 15.81 14.64 -12.76
CA PRO A 46 15.51 16.04 -12.48
C PRO A 46 14.11 16.48 -12.95
N GLU A 47 13.59 15.89 -14.03
CA GLU A 47 12.25 16.21 -14.53
C GLU A 47 11.19 15.67 -13.58
N ALA A 48 11.33 14.42 -13.13
CA ALA A 48 10.45 13.86 -12.09
C ALA A 48 10.56 14.63 -10.76
N ALA A 49 11.75 15.11 -10.39
CA ALA A 49 11.94 15.92 -9.20
C ALA A 49 11.19 17.25 -9.26
N ALA A 50 11.19 17.92 -10.43
CA ALA A 50 10.49 19.17 -10.67
C ALA A 50 8.96 19.00 -10.79
N ALA A 51 8.50 17.86 -11.32
CA ALA A 51 7.08 17.57 -11.50
C ALA A 51 6.32 17.34 -10.17
N GLY A 52 7.04 16.91 -9.11
CA GLY A 52 6.46 16.64 -7.81
C GLY A 52 5.65 15.34 -7.73
N LEU A 53 4.82 15.20 -6.69
CA LEU A 53 4.06 13.99 -6.40
C LEU A 53 2.60 14.34 -6.02
N VAL A 54 1.64 13.68 -6.66
CA VAL A 54 0.23 13.75 -6.27
C VAL A 54 -0.20 12.43 -5.64
N VAL A 55 -0.67 12.48 -4.39
CA VAL A 55 -1.02 11.30 -3.61
C VAL A 55 -2.52 11.25 -3.37
N ASN A 56 -3.17 10.16 -3.82
CA ASN A 56 -4.56 9.88 -3.49
C ASN A 56 -4.65 8.90 -2.31
N THR A 57 -5.36 9.28 -1.25
CA THR A 57 -5.45 8.50 -0.01
C THR A 57 -6.75 7.70 0.12
N ALA A 58 -6.83 6.84 1.13
CA ALA A 58 -8.07 6.16 1.50
C ALA A 58 -9.05 7.13 2.19
N GLY A 59 -10.34 6.90 2.02
CA GLY A 59 -11.40 7.73 2.62
C GLY A 59 -11.67 7.47 4.11
N TRP A 60 -10.78 6.73 4.81
CA TRP A 60 -10.95 6.44 6.24
C TRP A 60 -10.19 7.49 7.07
N VAL A 61 -10.93 8.40 7.70
CA VAL A 61 -10.38 9.64 8.27
C VAL A 61 -10.51 9.75 9.79
N GLU A 62 -10.94 8.68 10.46
CA GLU A 62 -11.19 8.67 11.90
C GLU A 62 -10.39 7.56 12.59
N GLY A 63 -10.00 7.79 13.85
CA GLY A 63 -9.26 6.84 14.67
C GLY A 63 -7.96 6.39 13.99
N LEU A 64 -7.79 5.08 13.86
CA LEU A 64 -6.64 4.49 13.16
C LEU A 64 -6.49 5.01 11.71
N GLY A 65 -7.58 5.28 11.01
CA GLY A 65 -7.52 5.86 9.66
C GLY A 65 -6.83 7.23 9.63
N TYR A 66 -7.12 8.07 10.62
CA TYR A 66 -6.45 9.38 10.78
C TYR A 66 -4.95 9.21 11.06
N GLU A 67 -4.59 8.30 11.96
CA GLU A 67 -3.19 8.01 12.27
C GLU A 67 -2.40 7.55 11.04
N LEU A 68 -3.00 6.70 10.20
CA LEU A 68 -2.41 6.24 8.95
C LEU A 68 -2.26 7.37 7.92
N LEU A 69 -3.22 8.30 7.83
CA LEU A 69 -3.12 9.47 6.97
C LEU A 69 -1.97 10.38 7.41
N LEU A 70 -1.84 10.64 8.72
CA LEU A 70 -0.79 11.48 9.27
C LEU A 70 0.60 10.85 9.05
N ASP A 71 0.74 9.54 9.26
CA ASP A 71 1.99 8.81 8.96
C ASP A 71 2.35 8.89 7.47
N ALA A 72 1.36 8.71 6.58
CA ALA A 72 1.58 8.81 5.13
C ALA A 72 2.03 10.21 4.70
N CYS A 73 1.42 11.28 5.23
CA CYS A 73 1.83 12.66 4.97
C CYS A 73 3.29 12.90 5.37
N LYS A 74 3.71 12.39 6.53
CA LYS A 74 5.09 12.51 7.02
C LYS A 74 6.05 11.67 6.19
N ALA A 75 5.71 10.42 5.92
CA ALA A 75 6.56 9.50 5.17
C ALA A 75 6.82 9.97 3.73
N LEU A 76 5.82 10.56 3.08
CA LEU A 76 5.92 11.05 1.70
C LEU A 76 6.40 12.51 1.60
N GLY A 77 6.67 13.17 2.74
CA GLY A 77 7.13 14.56 2.77
C GLY A 77 6.15 15.55 2.14
N ALA A 78 4.86 15.42 2.45
CA ALA A 78 3.83 16.26 1.86
C ALA A 78 3.99 17.74 2.26
N ASP A 79 4.16 18.61 1.26
CA ASP A 79 4.20 20.06 1.44
C ASP A 79 2.79 20.70 1.42
N THR A 80 1.83 20.05 0.75
CA THR A 80 0.46 20.55 0.60
C THR A 80 -0.54 19.42 0.80
N VAL A 81 -1.54 19.63 1.67
CA VAL A 81 -2.62 18.67 1.94
C VAL A 81 -3.98 19.30 1.64
N LEU A 82 -4.71 18.68 0.71
CA LEU A 82 -6.03 19.13 0.28
C LEU A 82 -7.13 18.35 1.01
N VAL A 83 -7.95 19.02 1.80
CA VAL A 83 -9.03 18.43 2.59
C VAL A 83 -10.39 18.68 1.95
N MET A 84 -11.04 17.63 1.46
CA MET A 84 -12.29 17.71 0.69
C MET A 84 -13.54 17.63 1.57
N GLY A 85 -14.12 18.79 1.90
CA GLY A 85 -15.42 18.92 2.56
C GLY A 85 -15.51 18.25 3.94
N ALA A 86 -14.43 18.29 4.72
CA ALA A 86 -14.36 17.69 6.06
C ALA A 86 -13.73 18.67 7.07
N ASP A 87 -14.57 19.42 7.80
CA ASP A 87 -14.15 20.45 8.76
C ASP A 87 -13.31 19.90 9.92
N ARG A 88 -13.77 18.81 10.53
CA ARG A 88 -13.06 18.17 11.64
C ARG A 88 -11.67 17.72 11.24
N LEU A 89 -11.57 17.04 10.10
CA LEU A 89 -10.29 16.56 9.55
C LEU A 89 -9.35 17.72 9.24
N TYR A 90 -9.87 18.80 8.66
CA TYR A 90 -9.09 20.01 8.38
C TYR A 90 -8.50 20.61 9.66
N ALA A 91 -9.30 20.77 10.71
CA ALA A 91 -8.84 21.31 11.99
C ALA A 91 -7.78 20.42 12.64
N GLN A 92 -7.96 19.09 12.61
CA GLN A 92 -7.00 18.13 13.15
C GLN A 92 -5.67 18.17 12.39
N LEU A 93 -5.68 18.08 11.06
CA LEU A 93 -4.46 18.12 10.25
C LEU A 93 -3.70 19.44 10.39
N ARG A 94 -4.42 20.56 10.48
CA ARG A 94 -3.81 21.87 10.69
C ARG A 94 -3.13 22.01 12.07
N SER A 95 -3.62 21.26 13.07
CA SER A 95 -3.01 21.21 14.39
C SER A 95 -1.78 20.31 14.42
N ASP A 96 -1.84 19.15 13.76
CA ASP A 96 -0.81 18.11 13.87
C ASP A 96 0.32 18.24 12.83
N LEU A 97 0.10 18.97 11.74
CA LEU A 97 1.12 19.27 10.74
C LEU A 97 1.68 20.69 10.95
N PRO A 98 3.01 20.85 11.08
CA PRO A 98 3.61 22.15 11.33
C PRO A 98 3.41 23.06 10.12
N ALA A 99 3.00 24.31 10.36
CA ALA A 99 2.80 25.28 9.30
C ALA A 99 4.16 25.66 8.64
N PRO A 100 4.15 26.04 7.35
CA PRO A 100 5.35 26.50 6.65
C PRO A 100 6.03 27.67 7.39
N GLY A 101 7.35 27.65 7.50
CA GLY A 101 8.14 28.73 8.11
C GLY A 101 8.10 28.82 9.65
N THR A 102 7.53 27.83 10.34
CA THR A 102 7.53 27.78 11.82
C THR A 102 8.79 27.12 12.38
N ALA A 103 9.21 27.52 13.59
CA ALA A 103 10.34 26.90 14.29
C ALA A 103 10.16 25.39 14.54
N ALA A 104 8.91 24.91 14.53
CA ALA A 104 8.55 23.49 14.65
C ALA A 104 8.76 22.69 13.34
N ALA A 105 8.98 23.34 12.20
CA ALA A 105 9.25 22.70 10.90
C ALA A 105 10.73 22.24 10.75
N GLY A 106 11.35 21.78 11.83
CA GLY A 106 12.81 21.67 11.99
C GLY A 106 13.59 20.90 10.90
N GLY A 107 14.75 21.46 10.53
CA GLY A 107 15.79 20.85 9.67
C GLY A 107 16.14 21.69 8.43
N PRO A 108 17.38 21.65 7.90
CA PRO A 108 17.74 22.39 6.69
C PRO A 108 16.89 21.87 5.52
N GLY A 109 15.96 22.70 5.05
CA GLY A 109 14.89 22.31 4.13
C GLY A 109 13.46 22.39 4.70
N GLY A 110 13.26 22.99 5.88
CA GLY A 110 12.00 23.14 6.65
C GLY A 110 10.76 23.61 5.87
N ALA A 111 10.21 22.72 5.06
CA ALA A 111 8.94 22.88 4.39
C ALA A 111 7.85 22.36 5.35
N GLY A 112 7.29 23.26 6.16
CA GLY A 112 6.03 22.95 6.83
C GLY A 112 4.94 22.65 5.80
N CYS A 113 3.82 22.07 6.24
CA CYS A 113 2.76 21.62 5.36
C CYS A 113 1.62 22.64 5.29
N ASN A 114 1.26 23.05 4.07
CA ASN A 114 0.10 23.88 3.81
C ASN A 114 -1.18 23.03 3.76
N VAL A 115 -2.06 23.19 4.75
CA VAL A 115 -3.35 22.47 4.78
C VAL A 115 -4.45 23.36 4.21
N VAL A 116 -5.04 22.95 3.10
CA VAL A 116 -6.06 23.71 2.36
C VAL A 116 -7.38 22.96 2.37
N LYS A 117 -8.47 23.65 2.76
CA LYS A 117 -9.83 23.10 2.69
C LYS A 117 -10.45 23.42 1.33
N LEU A 118 -11.03 22.41 0.68
CA LEU A 118 -11.76 22.56 -0.57
C LEU A 118 -13.21 22.07 -0.44
N PRO A 119 -14.17 22.74 -1.11
CA PRO A 119 -15.55 22.26 -1.17
C PRO A 119 -15.63 20.98 -2.03
N ARG A 120 -16.54 20.08 -1.67
CA ARG A 120 -16.86 18.95 -2.55
C ARG A 120 -17.69 19.44 -3.74
N SER A 121 -17.38 18.94 -4.93
CA SER A 121 -18.19 19.22 -6.12
C SER A 121 -19.60 18.63 -5.95
N GLY A 122 -20.63 19.38 -6.38
CA GLY A 122 -22.03 18.94 -6.29
C GLY A 122 -22.36 17.73 -7.16
N GLY A 123 -21.51 17.39 -8.13
CA GLY A 123 -21.66 16.18 -8.95
C GLY A 123 -21.13 14.89 -8.30
N VAL A 124 -20.53 14.97 -7.11
CA VAL A 124 -19.98 13.79 -6.43
C VAL A 124 -21.11 12.99 -5.79
N VAL A 125 -21.25 11.73 -6.22
CA VAL A 125 -22.26 10.80 -5.70
C VAL A 125 -21.63 9.80 -4.73
N THR A 126 -22.32 9.55 -3.62
CA THR A 126 -21.93 8.53 -2.64
C THR A 126 -22.01 7.14 -3.27
N ARG A 127 -20.91 6.39 -3.18
CA ARG A 127 -20.81 5.01 -3.67
C ARG A 127 -21.03 4.04 -2.52
N ASP A 128 -21.94 3.09 -2.73
CA ASP A 128 -22.21 2.04 -1.76
C ASP A 128 -21.19 0.90 -1.84
N THR A 129 -21.31 -0.07 -0.92
CA THR A 129 -20.40 -1.22 -0.88
C THR A 129 -20.55 -2.13 -2.09
N LYS A 130 -21.76 -2.25 -2.66
CA LYS A 130 -22.02 -3.03 -3.87
C LYS A 130 -21.30 -2.44 -5.08
N PHE A 131 -21.40 -1.13 -5.28
CA PHE A 131 -20.69 -0.40 -6.31
C PHE A 131 -19.18 -0.59 -6.16
N ARG A 132 -18.62 -0.36 -4.97
CA ARG A 132 -17.17 -0.53 -4.72
C ARG A 132 -16.68 -1.95 -5.02
N ARG A 133 -17.46 -2.97 -4.67
CA ARG A 133 -17.15 -4.38 -4.99
C ARG A 133 -17.18 -4.63 -6.50
N ALA A 134 -18.19 -4.14 -7.20
CA ALA A 134 -18.32 -4.26 -8.65
C ALA A 134 -17.15 -3.56 -9.37
N THR A 135 -16.79 -2.35 -8.95
CA THR A 135 -15.64 -1.62 -9.52
C THR A 135 -14.32 -2.35 -9.28
N ARG A 136 -14.07 -2.90 -8.09
CA ARG A 136 -12.87 -3.72 -7.84
C ARG A 136 -12.80 -4.94 -8.77
N LYS A 137 -13.92 -5.66 -8.94
CA LYS A 137 -13.99 -6.79 -9.88
C LYS A 137 -13.71 -6.35 -11.32
N ALA A 138 -14.23 -5.20 -11.74
CA ALA A 138 -13.97 -4.64 -13.06
C ALA A 138 -12.49 -4.30 -13.26
N ARG A 139 -11.82 -3.70 -12.25
CA ARG A 139 -10.38 -3.39 -12.31
C ARG A 139 -9.49 -4.63 -12.40
N VAL A 140 -9.82 -5.70 -11.67
CA VAL A 140 -9.11 -6.98 -11.81
C VAL A 140 -9.27 -7.54 -13.23
N ARG A 141 -10.48 -7.50 -13.80
CA ARG A 141 -10.71 -7.92 -15.18
C ARG A 141 -9.93 -7.06 -16.18
N GLU A 142 -9.94 -5.76 -16.00
CA GLU A 142 -9.22 -4.81 -16.85
C GLU A 142 -7.70 -5.03 -16.84
N TYR A 143 -7.12 -5.40 -15.69
CA TYR A 143 -5.70 -5.75 -15.60
C TYR A 143 -5.33 -6.92 -16.53
N PHE A 144 -6.14 -7.99 -16.58
CA PHE A 144 -5.85 -9.17 -17.39
C PHE A 144 -6.29 -9.07 -18.86
N TYR A 145 -7.41 -8.39 -19.13
CA TYR A 145 -8.05 -8.36 -20.44
C TYR A 145 -7.97 -7.01 -21.14
N GLY A 146 -7.38 -6.00 -20.50
CA GLY A 146 -7.35 -4.63 -20.98
C GLY A 146 -8.65 -3.87 -20.71
N PRO A 147 -8.67 -2.55 -20.99
CA PRO A 147 -9.87 -1.74 -20.83
C PRO A 147 -10.99 -2.25 -21.74
N PRO A 148 -12.27 -2.05 -21.35
CA PRO A 148 -13.39 -2.32 -22.24
C PRO A 148 -13.13 -1.62 -23.58
N ALA A 149 -13.38 -2.31 -24.69
CA ALA A 149 -13.19 -1.78 -26.03
C ALA A 149 -14.17 -0.60 -26.27
N ALA A 150 -13.85 0.57 -25.72
CA ALA A 150 -14.60 1.80 -25.90
C ALA A 150 -14.23 2.43 -27.25
N GLY A 151 -14.43 1.68 -28.34
CA GLY A 151 -14.31 2.15 -29.71
C GLY A 151 -12.89 2.23 -30.30
N ARG A 152 -11.83 1.79 -29.58
CA ARG A 152 -10.48 1.66 -30.16
C ARG A 152 -10.09 0.19 -30.35
N PRO A 153 -9.98 -0.31 -31.59
CA PRO A 153 -9.42 -1.64 -31.85
C PRO A 153 -7.94 -1.69 -31.40
N GLY A 154 -7.52 -2.80 -30.79
CA GLY A 154 -6.10 -3.05 -30.46
C GLY A 154 -5.67 -2.90 -28.99
N ARG A 155 -6.57 -2.56 -28.06
CA ARG A 155 -6.24 -2.49 -26.61
C ARG A 155 -6.65 -3.71 -25.78
N GLY A 156 -7.24 -4.73 -26.40
CA GLY A 156 -7.59 -5.98 -25.71
C GLY A 156 -6.33 -6.78 -25.39
N LEU A 157 -6.23 -7.27 -24.16
CA LEU A 157 -5.18 -8.21 -23.74
C LEU A 157 -5.73 -9.64 -23.73
N SER A 158 -4.88 -10.61 -24.01
CA SER A 158 -5.21 -12.03 -23.98
C SER A 158 -4.33 -12.72 -22.93
N PRO A 159 -4.81 -12.91 -21.69
CA PRO A 159 -4.00 -13.51 -20.64
C PRO A 159 -3.76 -15.00 -20.94
N ALA A 160 -2.55 -15.48 -20.64
CA ALA A 160 -2.21 -16.89 -20.74
C ALA A 160 -2.78 -17.67 -19.55
N MET A 161 -3.33 -18.84 -19.82
CA MET A 161 -3.69 -19.82 -18.80
C MET A 161 -2.59 -20.88 -18.75
N VAL A 162 -2.00 -21.09 -17.57
CA VAL A 162 -0.93 -22.06 -17.36
C VAL A 162 -1.23 -22.85 -16.09
N GLU A 163 -0.99 -24.15 -16.15
CA GLU A 163 -1.15 -25.06 -15.01
C GLU A 163 0.20 -25.33 -14.36
N TYR A 164 0.23 -25.32 -13.03
CA TYR A 164 1.41 -25.59 -12.24
C TYR A 164 1.11 -26.67 -11.19
N ALA A 165 2.05 -27.61 -11.02
CA ALA A 165 2.02 -28.51 -9.88
C ALA A 165 2.27 -27.72 -8.57
N TRP A 166 1.57 -28.07 -7.49
CA TRP A 166 1.71 -27.39 -6.19
C TRP A 166 3.16 -27.36 -5.67
N ALA A 167 3.94 -28.39 -5.95
CA ALA A 167 5.35 -28.46 -5.59
C ALA A 167 6.22 -27.36 -6.24
N ARG A 168 5.74 -26.73 -7.32
CA ARG A 168 6.43 -25.62 -8.00
C ARG A 168 6.03 -24.24 -7.46
N LEU A 169 5.10 -24.18 -6.50
CA LEU A 169 4.58 -22.93 -5.96
C LEU A 169 4.97 -22.77 -4.48
N GLY A 170 5.60 -21.65 -4.17
CA GLY A 170 5.73 -21.15 -2.80
C GLY A 170 4.74 -20.02 -2.58
N VAL A 171 3.67 -20.27 -1.84
CA VAL A 171 2.70 -19.23 -1.47
C VAL A 171 3.02 -18.75 -0.06
N TYR A 172 3.10 -17.44 0.10
CA TYR A 172 3.42 -16.79 1.35
C TYR A 172 2.29 -15.83 1.73
N ARG A 173 2.04 -15.72 3.04
CA ARG A 173 1.12 -14.76 3.64
C ARG A 173 1.91 -13.82 4.53
N VAL A 174 1.62 -12.52 4.46
CA VAL A 174 2.24 -11.52 5.34
C VAL A 174 1.33 -11.26 6.52
N GLY A 175 1.90 -11.34 7.72
CA GLY A 175 1.15 -11.33 8.98
C GLY A 175 0.69 -12.75 9.36
N GLY A 176 1.02 -13.15 10.58
CA GLY A 176 0.60 -14.43 11.15
C GLY A 176 -0.89 -14.48 11.49
N ASP A 177 -1.39 -15.67 11.84
CA ASP A 177 -2.78 -15.84 12.29
C ASP A 177 -3.05 -14.92 13.48
N LYS A 178 -4.00 -14.00 13.30
CA LYS A 178 -4.41 -13.10 14.37
C LYS A 178 -5.02 -13.95 15.49
N VAL A 179 -4.28 -14.16 16.57
CA VAL A 179 -4.89 -14.61 17.82
C VAL A 179 -5.92 -13.55 18.20
N SER A 180 -7.18 -13.95 18.33
CA SER A 180 -8.24 -13.00 18.73
C SER A 180 -7.82 -12.32 20.04
N ALA A 181 -8.07 -11.02 20.18
CA ALA A 181 -7.73 -10.31 21.41
C ALA A 181 -8.39 -10.92 22.66
N ALA A 182 -9.47 -11.69 22.48
CA ALA A 182 -10.14 -12.46 23.54
C ALA A 182 -9.36 -13.70 24.02
N MET A 183 -8.39 -14.18 23.24
CA MET A 183 -7.49 -15.29 23.59
C MET A 183 -6.15 -14.82 24.15
N LEU A 184 -5.91 -13.51 24.20
CA LEU A 184 -4.74 -12.93 24.84
C LEU A 184 -5.10 -12.55 26.29
N PRO A 185 -4.21 -12.83 27.27
CA PRO A 185 -4.37 -12.31 28.63
C PRO A 185 -4.61 -10.80 28.62
N VAL A 186 -5.42 -10.32 29.56
CA VAL A 186 -5.77 -8.90 29.68
C VAL A 186 -4.49 -8.05 29.71
N GLY A 187 -4.35 -7.15 28.74
CA GLY A 187 -3.20 -6.24 28.61
C GLY A 187 -2.08 -6.71 27.68
N GLN A 188 -2.14 -7.93 27.15
CA GLN A 188 -1.11 -8.44 26.22
C GLN A 188 -1.51 -8.18 24.76
N ARG A 189 -0.58 -7.62 23.97
CA ARG A 189 -0.72 -7.51 22.50
C ARG A 189 -0.11 -8.76 21.87
N SER A 190 -0.62 -9.17 20.70
CA SER A 190 -0.10 -10.33 19.96
C SER A 190 1.41 -10.19 19.75
N ALA A 191 2.18 -11.23 20.13
CA ALA A 191 3.63 -11.28 19.97
C ALA A 191 4.08 -11.67 18.55
N LEU A 192 3.12 -11.84 17.62
CA LEU A 192 3.42 -12.16 16.23
C LEU A 192 3.83 -10.90 15.47
N ASP A 193 4.96 -10.96 14.78
CA ASP A 193 5.44 -9.88 13.91
C ASP A 193 4.44 -9.67 12.75
N PRO A 194 3.78 -8.51 12.64
CA PRO A 194 2.80 -8.23 11.59
C PRO A 194 3.43 -8.11 10.19
N LEU A 195 4.75 -7.96 10.09
CA LEU A 195 5.48 -7.84 8.82
C LEU A 195 6.11 -9.15 8.36
N ARG A 196 6.11 -10.18 9.21
CA ARG A 196 6.69 -11.47 8.88
C ARG A 196 5.91 -12.14 7.74
N ALA A 197 6.65 -12.63 6.76
CA ALA A 197 6.11 -13.51 5.72
C ALA A 197 6.20 -14.96 6.20
N GLU A 198 5.10 -15.68 6.12
CA GLU A 198 5.02 -17.10 6.48
C GLU A 198 4.56 -17.91 5.28
N ARG A 199 5.23 -19.03 5.04
CA ARG A 199 4.85 -19.95 3.96
C ARG A 199 3.53 -20.63 4.34
N VAL A 200 2.57 -20.61 3.42
CA VAL A 200 1.31 -21.36 3.58
C VAL A 200 1.64 -22.85 3.43
N PRO A 201 1.50 -23.67 4.48
CA PRO A 201 2.05 -25.03 4.49
C PRO A 201 1.28 -25.98 3.57
N VAL A 202 -0.04 -25.80 3.47
CA VAL A 202 -0.94 -26.62 2.65
C VAL A 202 -1.76 -25.69 1.77
N LEU A 203 -1.62 -25.86 0.46
CA LEU A 203 -2.41 -25.13 -0.52
C LEU A 203 -3.74 -25.87 -0.70
N THR A 204 -4.81 -25.27 -0.20
CA THR A 204 -6.17 -25.82 -0.22
C THR A 204 -7.01 -25.16 -1.31
N GLN A 205 -8.25 -25.62 -1.46
CA GLN A 205 -9.25 -24.97 -2.30
C GLN A 205 -9.60 -23.54 -1.85
N ASP A 206 -9.15 -23.09 -0.68
CA ASP A 206 -9.39 -21.72 -0.19
C ASP A 206 -8.72 -20.65 -1.06
N LEU A 207 -7.74 -21.04 -1.88
CA LEU A 207 -7.11 -20.18 -2.89
C LEU A 207 -7.95 -20.03 -4.16
N LEU A 208 -9.05 -20.76 -4.29
CA LEU A 208 -9.93 -20.64 -5.44
C LEU A 208 -10.50 -19.22 -5.52
N HIS A 209 -10.34 -18.59 -6.69
CA HIS A 209 -10.70 -17.19 -6.95
C HIS A 209 -9.90 -16.14 -6.16
N ALA A 210 -8.82 -16.52 -5.49
CA ALA A 210 -7.89 -15.58 -4.89
C ALA A 210 -7.03 -14.90 -5.96
N VAL A 211 -6.67 -13.64 -5.72
CA VAL A 211 -5.66 -12.91 -6.49
C VAL A 211 -4.37 -12.96 -5.69
N LEU A 212 -3.29 -13.41 -6.33
CA LEU A 212 -1.96 -13.47 -5.75
C LEU A 212 -1.04 -12.46 -6.44
N ALA A 213 -0.15 -11.85 -5.67
CA ALA A 213 0.97 -11.10 -6.25
C ALA A 213 2.13 -12.06 -6.52
N VAL A 214 2.78 -11.87 -7.66
CA VAL A 214 4.01 -12.60 -8.01
C VAL A 214 5.19 -11.76 -7.53
N CYS A 215 5.97 -12.31 -6.60
CA CYS A 215 7.20 -11.68 -6.13
C CYS A 215 8.35 -12.02 -7.07
N HIS A 216 9.19 -11.03 -7.37
CA HIS A 216 10.47 -11.29 -8.03
C HIS A 216 11.42 -11.94 -7.01
N PRO A 217 12.21 -12.96 -7.41
CA PRO A 217 13.21 -13.54 -6.55
C PRO A 217 14.25 -12.48 -6.18
N VAL A 218 14.64 -12.40 -4.91
CA VAL A 218 15.85 -11.70 -4.51
C VAL A 218 16.96 -12.74 -4.56
N ILE A 219 17.88 -12.62 -5.51
CA ILE A 219 19.04 -13.50 -5.54
C ILE A 219 20.07 -12.87 -4.61
N ALA A 220 20.42 -13.54 -3.52
CA ALA A 220 21.50 -13.11 -2.64
C ALA A 220 22.85 -13.22 -3.34
N ASP A 221 23.88 -12.60 -2.76
CA ASP A 221 25.23 -12.55 -3.35
C ASP A 221 25.87 -13.95 -3.52
N ASP A 222 25.39 -14.95 -2.78
CA ASP A 222 25.79 -16.36 -2.88
C ASP A 222 25.00 -17.16 -3.93
N GLY A 223 24.11 -16.50 -4.68
CA GLY A 223 23.24 -17.12 -5.68
C GLY A 223 21.98 -17.78 -5.12
N THR A 224 21.73 -17.71 -3.80
CA THR A 224 20.50 -18.25 -3.21
C THR A 224 19.30 -17.39 -3.56
N VAL A 225 18.19 -18.03 -3.95
CA VAL A 225 16.92 -17.34 -4.19
C VAL A 225 16.24 -17.13 -2.84
N VAL A 226 16.32 -15.90 -2.35
CA VAL A 226 15.72 -15.45 -1.10
C VAL A 226 14.33 -14.85 -1.41
N PHE A 227 13.32 -15.37 -0.73
CA PHE A 227 11.96 -14.84 -0.79
C PHE A 227 11.66 -14.03 0.46
N GLY A 228 12.01 -12.74 0.46
CA GLY A 228 11.93 -11.91 1.68
C GLY A 228 13.05 -12.24 2.67
N ARG A 229 13.36 -11.30 3.57
CA ARG A 229 14.47 -11.43 4.53
C ARG A 229 14.25 -12.66 5.40
N ASP A 230 14.94 -13.75 5.08
CA ASP A 230 14.90 -14.99 5.85
C ASP A 230 15.86 -14.79 7.03
N ASP A 231 15.41 -14.08 8.07
CA ASP A 231 16.09 -14.07 9.36
C ASP A 231 15.82 -15.44 10.01
N GLY A 232 16.52 -16.47 9.52
CA GLY A 232 16.55 -17.79 10.14
C GLY A 232 17.00 -17.68 11.60
N PRO A 233 16.66 -18.67 12.45
CA PRO A 233 17.06 -18.63 13.84
C PRO A 233 18.59 -18.51 13.91
N SER A 234 19.06 -17.48 14.61
CA SER A 234 20.48 -17.27 14.89
C SER A 234 21.06 -18.58 15.40
N PRO A 235 22.22 -19.05 14.89
CA PRO A 235 22.83 -20.26 15.41
C PRO A 235 23.04 -20.06 16.92
N GLN A 236 22.44 -20.95 17.72
CA GLN A 236 22.79 -21.04 19.12
C GLN A 236 24.28 -21.41 19.15
N GLU A 237 25.11 -20.44 19.53
CA GLU A 237 26.46 -20.71 19.98
C GLU A 237 26.34 -21.65 21.19
N GLY A 238 26.53 -22.94 20.93
CA GLY A 238 26.77 -23.93 21.97
C GLY A 238 28.11 -23.64 22.61
N GLY A 239 28.09 -22.88 23.71
CA GLY A 239 29.17 -22.80 24.67
C GLY A 239 29.05 -23.93 25.68
N GLU A 240 30.08 -24.79 25.67
CA GLU A 240 30.57 -25.75 26.69
C GLU A 240 29.58 -26.54 27.57
#